data_AF-A0A368HIC2-F1
#
_entry.id   AF-A0A368HIC2-F1
#
_cell.length_a   1.000
_cell.length_b   1.000
_cell.length_c   1.000
_cell.angle_alpha   90.00
_cell.angle_beta   90.00
_cell.angle_gamma   90.00
#
_symmetry.space_group_name_H-M   'P 1'
#
loop_
_entity.id
_entity.type
_entity.pdbx_description
1 polymer ?
#
loop_
_entity_poly.entity_id
_entity_poly.type
_entity_poly.pdbx_seq_one_letter_code
_entity_poly.pdbx_strand_id
1 'polypeptide(L)'
;MPMVMARDTIPVVGPTIPWAQGRIAWQSSRKAGERRGPDAVMFPGKRVVITVVANAPRHPDMSFETGGLTNPTVCVSQGAHVTLKVINMDYGPGMVHGLVITSAKPPYPLQIGRHPPHMLARIAALAPRSSSRLHAARYAEATVHFVARRPGQYYYVCPIPGHALAFHMYGRFIVKRAPMPPRP
;
A
#
# COMPACT_ATOMS: atom_id res chain seq x y z
N MET A 1 32.24 -27.45 12.92
CA MET A 1 32.13 -26.06 12.39
C MET A 1 30.65 -25.75 12.25
N PRO A 2 30.07 -24.80 13.01
CA PRO A 2 28.64 -24.58 12.96
C PRO A 2 28.26 -23.79 11.71
N MET A 3 27.22 -24.29 11.05
CA MET A 3 26.63 -23.79 9.81
C MET A 3 26.04 -22.39 10.04
N VAL A 4 26.53 -21.38 9.32
CA VAL A 4 25.92 -20.05 9.27
C VAL A 4 24.62 -20.16 8.49
N MET A 5 23.49 -20.12 9.19
CA MET A 5 22.18 -19.93 8.56
C MET A 5 22.10 -18.47 8.12
N ALA A 6 22.39 -18.20 6.85
CA ALA A 6 22.01 -16.95 6.20
C ALA A 6 20.47 -16.88 6.27
N ARG A 7 19.93 -16.08 7.20
CA ARG A 7 18.50 -15.79 7.23
C ARG A 7 18.16 -15.05 5.95
N ASP A 8 17.34 -15.68 5.13
CA ASP A 8 16.81 -15.16 3.86
C ASP A 8 16.41 -13.68 4.00
N THR A 9 17.29 -12.78 3.54
CA THR A 9 16.95 -11.37 3.49
C THR A 9 15.98 -11.18 2.34
N ILE A 10 14.74 -10.81 2.65
CA ILE A 10 13.76 -10.46 1.61
C ILE A 10 14.39 -9.34 0.77
N PRO A 11 14.61 -9.54 -0.55
CA PRO A 11 15.23 -8.52 -1.38
C PRO A 11 14.34 -7.30 -1.39
N VAL A 12 14.90 -6.17 -0.95
CA VAL A 12 14.24 -4.87 -0.93
C VAL A 12 14.58 -4.09 -2.19
N VAL A 13 13.61 -3.34 -2.72
CA VAL A 13 13.76 -2.59 -3.97
C VAL A 13 13.38 -1.12 -3.80
N GLY A 14 13.77 -0.33 -4.79
CA GLY A 14 13.31 1.05 -4.97
C GLY A 14 14.37 2.09 -4.60
N PRO A 15 14.37 3.26 -5.27
CA PRO A 15 15.18 4.38 -4.83
C PRO A 15 14.75 4.79 -3.42
N THR A 16 15.66 5.46 -2.72
CA THR A 16 15.33 6.09 -1.44
C THR A 16 15.21 7.59 -1.58
N ILE A 17 14.24 8.19 -0.90
CA ILE A 17 14.01 9.63 -0.88
C ILE A 17 14.34 10.22 0.51
N PRO A 18 14.78 11.49 0.61
CA PRO A 18 15.00 12.16 1.88
C PRO A 18 13.70 12.53 2.59
N TRP A 19 13.76 12.80 3.90
CA TRP A 19 12.62 13.23 4.72
C TRP A 19 11.77 14.33 4.09
N ALA A 20 12.39 15.38 3.52
CA ALA A 20 11.64 16.50 2.94
C ALA A 20 10.66 16.02 1.86
N GLN A 21 11.11 15.15 0.96
CA GLN A 21 10.26 14.57 -0.09
C GLN A 21 9.23 13.60 0.50
N GLY A 22 9.64 12.75 1.45
CA GLY A 22 8.74 11.76 2.07
C GLY A 22 7.61 12.44 2.83
N ARG A 23 7.93 13.49 3.59
CA ARG A 23 6.98 14.32 4.31
C ARG A 23 6.00 15.01 3.37
N ILE A 24 6.47 15.59 2.26
CA ILE A 24 5.59 16.22 1.26
C ILE A 24 4.62 15.20 0.66
N ALA A 25 5.12 14.02 0.27
CA ALA A 25 4.29 12.96 -0.30
C ALA A 25 3.25 12.46 0.71
N TRP A 26 3.64 12.24 1.97
CA TRP A 26 2.72 11.84 3.04
C TRP A 26 1.68 12.93 3.35
N GLN A 27 2.08 14.18 3.49
CA GLN A 27 1.14 15.29 3.73
C GLN A 27 0.15 15.47 2.57
N SER A 28 0.61 15.25 1.34
CA SER A 28 -0.24 15.28 0.15
C SER A 28 -1.22 14.09 0.14
N SER A 29 -0.74 12.88 0.48
CA SER A 29 -1.60 11.69 0.55
C SER A 29 -2.71 11.84 1.57
N ARG A 30 -2.46 12.52 2.69
CA ARG A 30 -3.45 12.81 3.73
C ARG A 30 -4.61 13.68 3.26
N LYS A 31 -4.41 14.48 2.22
CA LYS A 31 -5.42 15.38 1.63
C LYS A 31 -5.97 14.84 0.31
N ALA A 32 -5.46 13.72 -0.17
CA ALA A 32 -5.81 13.17 -1.47
C ALA A 32 -7.11 12.35 -1.39
N GLY A 33 -7.91 12.46 -2.45
CA GLY A 33 -9.22 11.82 -2.52
C GLY A 33 -10.29 12.52 -1.68
N GLU A 34 -11.53 12.09 -1.90
CA GLU A 34 -12.73 12.60 -1.23
C GLU A 34 -13.09 11.64 -0.10
N ARG A 35 -13.17 12.15 1.13
CA ARG A 35 -13.59 11.32 2.26
C ARG A 35 -15.04 10.86 2.09
N ARG A 36 -15.28 9.57 2.32
CA ARG A 36 -16.60 8.92 2.23
C ARG A 36 -16.92 8.23 3.56
N GLY A 37 -17.24 9.03 4.57
CA GLY A 37 -17.50 8.51 5.92
C GLY A 37 -16.23 8.34 6.76
N PRO A 38 -16.29 7.56 7.85
CA PRO A 38 -15.21 7.51 8.84
C PRO A 38 -13.96 6.79 8.31
N ASP A 39 -14.11 5.78 7.45
CA ASP A 39 -13.10 4.78 7.11
C ASP A 39 -12.86 4.61 5.60
N ALA A 40 -13.43 5.47 4.74
CA ALA A 40 -13.27 5.34 3.29
C ALA A 40 -12.86 6.64 2.60
N VAL A 41 -12.11 6.48 1.51
CA VAL A 41 -11.66 7.56 0.62
C VAL A 41 -11.94 7.17 -0.83
N MET A 42 -12.53 8.08 -1.59
CA MET A 42 -12.79 7.93 -3.01
C MET A 42 -11.79 8.75 -3.82
N PHE A 43 -11.20 8.14 -4.83
CA PHE A 43 -10.42 8.85 -5.84
C PHE A 43 -11.21 8.86 -7.15
N PRO A 44 -11.95 9.94 -7.44
CA PRO A 44 -12.75 10.04 -8.65
C PRO A 44 -11.88 10.26 -9.90
N GLY A 45 -12.46 10.00 -11.06
CA GLY A 45 -11.87 10.33 -12.36
C GLY A 45 -11.10 9.20 -13.04
N LYS A 46 -10.59 9.50 -14.24
CA LYS A 46 -9.92 8.51 -15.12
C LYS A 46 -8.42 8.39 -14.88
N ARG A 47 -7.77 9.38 -14.25
CA ARG A 47 -6.36 9.36 -13.88
C ARG A 47 -6.25 9.65 -12.40
N VAL A 48 -5.76 8.69 -11.65
CA VAL A 48 -5.75 8.72 -10.19
C VAL A 48 -4.34 8.49 -9.69
N VAL A 49 -3.89 9.32 -8.76
CA VAL A 49 -2.64 9.12 -8.03
C VAL A 49 -2.98 8.78 -6.59
N ILE A 50 -2.53 7.61 -6.14
CA ILE A 50 -2.72 7.14 -4.77
C ILE A 50 -1.34 6.97 -4.16
N THR A 51 -1.05 7.73 -3.12
CA THR A 51 0.13 7.50 -2.29
C THR A 51 -0.30 6.79 -1.02
N VAL A 52 0.33 5.65 -0.75
CA VAL A 52 0.17 4.87 0.47
C VAL A 52 1.48 4.95 1.24
N VAL A 53 1.40 5.24 2.52
CA VAL A 53 2.54 5.16 3.44
C VAL A 53 2.40 3.86 4.21
N ALA A 54 3.50 3.13 4.40
CA ALA A 54 3.55 2.02 5.36
C ALA A 54 4.15 2.54 6.67
N ASN A 55 3.37 2.41 7.74
CA ASN A 55 3.68 2.85 9.10
C ASN A 55 4.08 4.33 9.19
N ALA A 56 3.15 5.22 8.83
CA ALA A 56 3.36 6.65 8.94
C ALA A 56 3.64 7.09 10.39
N PRO A 57 4.42 8.15 10.63
CA PRO A 57 4.71 8.61 11.98
C PRO A 57 3.44 8.88 12.79
N ARG A 58 3.37 8.30 14.00
CA ARG A 58 2.24 8.40 14.96
C ARG A 58 0.97 7.66 14.53
N HIS A 59 1.06 6.70 13.62
CA HIS A 59 -0.01 5.76 13.33
C HIS A 59 0.24 4.41 14.04
N PRO A 60 -0.77 3.54 14.14
CA PRO A 60 -0.59 2.19 14.66
C PRO A 60 0.48 1.44 13.88
N ASP A 61 1.28 0.66 14.60
CA ASP A 61 2.32 -0.15 13.99
C ASP A 61 1.74 -1.10 12.92
N MET A 62 2.53 -1.45 11.90
CA MET A 62 2.15 -2.40 10.86
C MET A 62 0.83 -2.03 10.15
N SER A 63 0.70 -0.78 9.72
CA SER A 63 -0.49 -0.30 9.01
C SER A 63 -0.18 0.52 7.75
N PHE A 64 -1.21 0.76 6.94
CA PHE A 64 -1.12 1.57 5.72
C PHE A 64 -1.92 2.86 5.87
N GLU A 65 -1.33 3.99 5.49
CA GLU A 65 -1.99 5.30 5.54
C GLU A 65 -2.17 5.92 4.16
N THR A 66 -3.39 6.38 3.91
CA THR A 66 -3.75 7.15 2.71
C THR A 66 -5.05 7.91 2.96
N GLY A 67 -5.27 9.04 2.29
CA GLY A 67 -6.49 9.85 2.49
C GLY A 67 -6.69 10.35 3.93
N GLY A 68 -5.63 10.37 4.75
CA GLY A 68 -5.67 10.79 6.15
C GLY A 68 -6.21 9.73 7.11
N LEU A 69 -6.35 8.49 6.65
CA LEU A 69 -6.93 7.37 7.38
C LEU A 69 -5.94 6.21 7.48
N THR A 70 -6.10 5.37 8.50
CA THR A 70 -5.38 4.10 8.66
C THR A 70 -6.20 2.95 8.09
N ASN A 71 -5.57 2.13 7.25
CA ASN A 71 -6.16 1.00 6.53
C ASN A 71 -7.54 1.30 5.89
N PRO A 72 -7.76 2.47 5.24
CA PRO A 72 -9.08 2.83 4.77
C PRO A 72 -9.58 1.95 3.63
N THR A 73 -10.89 1.92 3.43
CA THR A 73 -11.46 1.49 2.16
C THR A 73 -11.13 2.52 1.09
N VAL A 74 -10.30 2.14 0.12
CA VAL A 74 -9.94 2.96 -1.05
C VAL A 74 -10.88 2.64 -2.20
N CYS A 75 -11.57 3.65 -2.72
CA CYS A 75 -12.47 3.49 -3.86
C CYS A 75 -11.91 4.22 -5.09
N VAL A 76 -11.98 3.59 -6.26
CA VAL A 76 -11.66 4.20 -7.56
C VAL A 76 -12.78 3.94 -8.56
N SER A 77 -12.87 4.76 -9.61
CA SER A 77 -13.78 4.52 -10.73
C SER A 77 -13.28 3.37 -11.61
N GLN A 78 -14.19 2.55 -12.13
CA GLN A 78 -13.89 1.59 -13.19
C GLN A 78 -13.25 2.32 -14.38
N GLY A 79 -12.18 1.72 -14.91
CA GLY A 79 -11.40 2.29 -16.01
C GLY A 79 -10.40 3.38 -15.58
N ALA A 80 -10.29 3.68 -14.29
CA ALA A 80 -9.25 4.59 -13.81
C ALA A 80 -7.85 4.02 -14.08
N HIS A 81 -6.98 4.84 -14.67
CA HIS A 81 -5.55 4.66 -14.74
C HIS A 81 -4.96 5.10 -13.39
N VAL A 82 -4.59 4.12 -12.57
CA VAL A 82 -4.09 4.33 -11.22
C VAL A 82 -2.56 4.35 -11.26
N THR A 83 -1.98 5.41 -10.71
CA THR A 83 -0.59 5.50 -10.30
C THR A 83 -0.53 5.27 -8.80
N LEU A 84 -0.07 4.10 -8.39
CA LEU A 84 0.05 3.73 -6.99
C LEU A 84 1.51 3.88 -6.55
N LYS A 85 1.74 4.78 -5.60
CA LYS A 85 3.03 4.99 -4.95
C LYS A 85 2.98 4.46 -3.53
N VAL A 86 3.99 3.69 -3.12
CA VAL A 86 4.16 3.26 -1.73
C VAL A 86 5.47 3.79 -1.20
N ILE A 87 5.45 4.32 0.02
CA ILE A 87 6.63 4.77 0.76
C ILE A 87 6.69 3.99 2.07
N ASN A 88 7.80 3.32 2.34
CA ASN A 88 8.02 2.68 3.63
C ASN A 88 8.61 3.70 4.62
N MET A 89 7.82 4.09 5.63
CA MET A 89 8.25 4.97 6.73
C MET A 89 8.56 4.24 8.03
N ASP A 90 8.44 2.92 8.02
CA ASP A 90 8.70 2.08 9.17
C ASP A 90 10.20 1.97 9.47
N TYR A 91 10.56 1.72 10.73
CA TYR A 91 11.93 1.62 11.20
C TYR A 91 12.15 0.38 12.05
N GLY A 92 13.22 -0.34 11.73
CA GLY A 92 13.73 -1.42 12.56
C GLY A 92 13.97 -2.69 11.77
N PRO A 93 14.57 -3.71 12.41
CA PRO A 93 14.75 -5.02 11.81
C PRO A 93 13.39 -5.65 11.47
N GLY A 94 13.26 -6.22 10.27
CA GLY A 94 12.01 -6.86 9.84
C GLY A 94 10.92 -5.90 9.37
N MET A 95 11.11 -4.58 9.48
CA MET A 95 10.15 -3.55 9.06
C MET A 95 10.21 -3.26 7.56
N VAL A 96 10.36 -4.33 6.77
CA VAL A 96 10.19 -4.30 5.33
C VAL A 96 8.71 -4.36 5.01
N HIS A 97 8.27 -3.65 3.98
CA HIS A 97 6.86 -3.64 3.58
C HIS A 97 6.71 -3.65 2.07
N GLY A 98 5.76 -4.42 1.57
CA GLY A 98 5.34 -4.37 0.17
C GLY A 98 3.84 -4.09 0.10
N LEU A 99 3.27 -4.09 -1.11
CA LEU A 99 1.82 -3.95 -1.26
C LEU A 99 1.36 -4.75 -2.47
N VAL A 100 0.38 -5.62 -2.26
CA VAL A 100 -0.31 -6.34 -3.34
C VAL A 100 -1.78 -5.97 -3.33
N ILE A 101 -2.35 -5.66 -4.50
CA ILE A 101 -3.80 -5.50 -4.67
C ILE A 101 -4.36 -6.77 -5.32
N THR A 102 -5.28 -7.45 -4.66
CA THR A 102 -5.81 -8.78 -5.07
C THR A 102 -7.26 -8.97 -4.62
N SER A 103 -7.97 -9.93 -5.20
CA SER A 103 -9.29 -10.34 -4.72
C SER A 103 -9.25 -11.32 -3.54
N ALA A 104 -8.06 -11.74 -3.09
CA ALA A 104 -7.92 -12.57 -1.90
C ALA A 104 -8.51 -11.83 -0.69
N LYS A 105 -9.38 -12.51 0.06
CA LYS A 105 -10.09 -11.94 1.22
C LYS A 105 -9.39 -12.37 2.51
N PRO A 106 -9.44 -11.57 3.59
CA PRO A 106 -9.07 -12.04 4.92
C PRO A 106 -10.03 -13.16 5.41
N PRO A 107 -9.62 -14.02 6.36
CA PRO A 107 -8.31 -14.02 7.02
C PRO A 107 -7.18 -14.44 6.09
N TYR A 108 -5.99 -13.84 6.26
CA TYR A 108 -4.83 -14.14 5.42
C TYR A 108 -3.95 -15.22 6.05
N PRO A 109 -3.30 -16.07 5.23
CA PRO A 109 -2.27 -16.99 5.71
C PRO A 109 -1.04 -16.24 6.21
N LEU A 110 -0.08 -16.95 6.80
CA LEU A 110 1.21 -16.39 7.21
C LEU A 110 1.85 -15.59 6.06
N GLN A 111 1.84 -16.13 4.83
CA GLN A 111 2.38 -15.45 3.66
C GLN A 111 1.41 -15.56 2.49
N ILE A 112 1.10 -14.42 1.86
CA ILE A 112 0.34 -14.42 0.61
C ILE A 112 1.24 -14.93 -0.51
N GLY A 113 0.72 -15.88 -1.30
CA GLY A 113 1.45 -16.48 -2.41
C GLY A 113 1.96 -15.45 -3.42
N ARG A 114 2.97 -15.85 -4.22
CA ARG A 114 3.58 -14.97 -5.24
C ARG A 114 2.55 -14.49 -6.28
N HIS A 115 1.50 -15.27 -6.57
CA HIS A 115 0.49 -14.89 -7.54
C HIS A 115 -0.90 -15.07 -6.94
N PRO A 116 -1.35 -14.13 -6.08
CA PRO A 116 -2.67 -14.23 -5.49
C PRO A 116 -3.76 -13.99 -6.55
N PRO A 117 -4.99 -14.48 -6.32
CA PRO A 117 -6.07 -14.42 -7.30
C PRO A 117 -6.38 -13.00 -7.75
N HIS A 118 -6.62 -12.83 -9.04
CA HIS A 118 -7.03 -11.55 -9.66
C HIS A 118 -6.21 -10.35 -9.20
N MET A 119 -4.88 -10.50 -9.12
CA MET A 119 -3.95 -9.44 -8.75
C MET A 119 -4.02 -8.25 -9.72
N LEU A 120 -4.25 -7.04 -9.19
CA LEU A 120 -4.26 -5.79 -9.96
C LEU A 120 -2.88 -5.11 -9.99
N ALA A 121 -2.13 -5.21 -8.89
CA ALA A 121 -0.86 -4.52 -8.73
C ALA A 121 -0.01 -5.21 -7.67
N ARG A 122 1.31 -5.06 -7.81
CA ARG A 122 2.30 -5.45 -6.79
C ARG A 122 3.42 -4.43 -6.74
N ILE A 123 3.76 -4.03 -5.53
CA ILE A 123 5.04 -3.43 -5.15
C ILE A 123 5.78 -4.46 -4.30
N ALA A 124 7.02 -4.75 -4.71
CA ALA A 124 7.92 -5.64 -3.97
C ALA A 124 8.30 -5.02 -2.62
N ALA A 125 9.00 -5.78 -1.78
CA ALA A 125 9.39 -5.31 -0.46
C ALA A 125 10.26 -4.05 -0.56
N LEU A 126 9.95 -3.05 0.24
CA LEU A 126 10.68 -1.80 0.39
C LEU A 126 11.42 -1.83 1.72
N ALA A 127 12.68 -1.38 1.72
CA ALA A 127 13.50 -1.33 2.91
C ALA A 127 12.86 -0.44 4.00
N PRO A 128 13.04 -0.76 5.30
CA PRO A 128 12.75 0.19 6.35
C PRO A 128 13.57 1.46 6.17
N ARG A 129 13.12 2.56 6.77
CA ARG A 129 13.86 3.81 6.72
C ARG A 129 15.24 3.66 7.37
N SER A 130 16.22 4.38 6.86
CA SER A 130 17.63 4.19 7.22
C SER A 130 18.02 4.65 8.63
N SER A 131 17.15 5.36 9.36
CA SER A 131 17.44 5.90 10.69
C SER A 131 16.17 6.05 11.53
N SER A 132 16.30 5.87 12.85
CA SER A 132 15.24 6.16 13.82
C SER A 132 14.90 7.66 13.86
N ARG A 133 15.85 8.54 13.51
CA ARG A 133 15.65 9.99 13.42
C ARG A 133 14.98 10.35 12.09
N LEU A 134 13.69 10.68 12.12
CA LEU A 134 12.88 10.96 10.92
C LEU A 134 13.56 11.94 9.94
N HIS A 135 14.04 13.09 10.44
CA HIS A 135 14.63 14.15 9.62
C HIS A 135 15.95 13.77 8.92
N ALA A 136 16.66 12.77 9.45
CA ALA A 136 17.92 12.27 8.90
C ALA A 136 17.75 10.96 8.11
N ALA A 137 16.55 10.38 8.12
CA ALA A 137 16.28 9.10 7.47
C ALA A 137 16.08 9.25 5.96
N ARG A 138 16.39 8.17 5.25
CA ARG A 138 15.99 7.94 3.86
C ARG A 138 14.92 6.87 3.82
N TYR A 139 14.00 6.99 2.87
CA TYR A 139 12.77 6.20 2.80
C TYR A 139 12.68 5.50 1.45
N ALA A 140 12.56 4.18 1.45
CA ALA A 140 12.38 3.43 0.22
C ALA A 140 10.98 3.68 -0.35
N GLU A 141 10.90 3.86 -1.67
CA GLU A 141 9.64 4.02 -2.37
C GLU A 141 9.60 3.24 -3.68
N ALA A 142 8.39 2.90 -4.11
CA ALA A 142 8.15 2.36 -5.44
C ALA A 142 6.81 2.83 -5.98
N THR A 143 6.71 2.85 -7.32
CA THR A 143 5.49 3.21 -8.04
C THR A 143 5.14 2.11 -9.02
N VAL A 144 3.84 1.80 -9.13
CA VAL A 144 3.29 0.90 -10.15
C VAL A 144 2.06 1.55 -10.78
N HIS A 145 1.82 1.24 -12.06
CA HIS A 145 0.67 1.73 -12.80
C HIS A 145 -0.23 0.55 -13.20
N PHE A 146 -1.55 0.72 -13.08
CA PHE A 146 -2.51 -0.27 -13.53
C PHE A 146 -3.83 0.39 -13.94
N VAL A 147 -4.67 -0.35 -14.65
CA VAL A 147 -6.03 0.10 -15.00
C VAL A 147 -7.05 -0.70 -14.19
N ALA A 148 -7.92 -0.01 -13.47
CA ALA A 148 -9.00 -0.59 -12.67
C ALA A 148 -10.15 -1.09 -13.56
N ARG A 149 -9.90 -2.10 -14.40
CA ARG A 149 -10.81 -2.53 -15.48
C ARG A 149 -12.08 -3.21 -14.98
N ARG A 150 -11.94 -4.09 -13.99
CA ARG A 150 -13.03 -4.95 -13.51
C ARG A 150 -13.63 -4.34 -12.25
N PRO A 151 -14.92 -3.99 -12.25
CA PRO A 151 -15.58 -3.52 -11.05
C PRO A 151 -15.67 -4.65 -10.04
N GLY A 152 -15.56 -4.32 -8.76
CA GLY A 152 -15.60 -5.31 -7.69
C GLY A 152 -14.81 -4.91 -6.46
N GLN A 153 -14.77 -5.86 -5.52
CA GLN A 153 -14.05 -5.72 -4.27
C GLN A 153 -12.73 -6.48 -4.33
N TYR A 154 -11.68 -5.75 -4.00
CA TYR A 154 -10.30 -6.19 -3.85
C TYR A 154 -9.81 -5.77 -2.47
N TYR A 155 -8.58 -6.13 -2.16
CA TYR A 155 -7.86 -5.76 -0.96
C TYR A 155 -6.45 -5.37 -1.33
N TYR A 156 -5.91 -4.34 -0.67
CA TYR A 156 -4.48 -4.07 -0.68
C TYR A 156 -3.89 -4.66 0.60
N VAL A 157 -2.80 -5.41 0.47
CA VAL A 157 -2.29 -6.26 1.55
C VAL A 157 -0.76 -6.22 1.57
N CYS A 158 -0.18 -6.16 2.77
CA CYS A 158 1.26 -6.36 2.93
C CYS A 158 1.60 -7.85 2.74
N PRO A 159 2.44 -8.22 1.76
CA PRO A 159 2.75 -9.62 1.46
C PRO A 159 3.83 -10.21 2.39
N ILE A 160 4.38 -9.42 3.31
CA ILE A 160 5.46 -9.84 4.20
C ILE A 160 4.91 -10.83 5.24
N PRO A 161 5.61 -11.94 5.51
CA PRO A 161 5.12 -12.99 6.39
C PRO A 161 4.64 -12.44 7.74
N GLY A 162 3.40 -12.75 8.13
CA GLY A 162 2.80 -12.37 9.40
C GLY A 162 2.18 -10.97 9.43
N HIS A 163 2.55 -10.05 8.55
CA HIS A 163 2.10 -8.64 8.65
C HIS A 163 0.59 -8.51 8.49
N ALA A 164 0.01 -9.17 7.47
CA ALA A 164 -1.43 -9.16 7.25
C ALA A 164 -2.21 -10.03 8.26
N LEU A 165 -1.61 -11.15 8.70
CA LEU A 165 -2.22 -12.11 9.61
C LEU A 165 -2.27 -11.60 11.06
N ALA A 166 -1.14 -11.17 11.60
CA ALA A 166 -0.99 -10.81 13.02
C ALA A 166 -1.37 -9.36 13.31
N PHE A 167 -1.17 -8.45 12.35
CA PHE A 167 -1.33 -7.00 12.56
C PHE A 167 -2.42 -6.36 11.71
N HIS A 168 -3.16 -7.18 10.93
CA HIS A 168 -4.20 -6.68 10.04
C HIS A 168 -3.68 -5.61 9.05
N MET A 169 -2.44 -5.76 8.56
CA MET A 169 -1.82 -4.84 7.60
C MET A 169 -2.40 -4.97 6.19
N TYR A 170 -3.66 -4.60 6.06
CA TYR A 170 -4.43 -4.61 4.83
C TYR A 170 -5.62 -3.65 4.91
N GLY A 171 -6.18 -3.30 3.76
CA GLY A 171 -7.47 -2.63 3.67
C GLY A 171 -8.20 -2.99 2.38
N ARG A 172 -9.41 -2.45 2.21
CA ARG A 172 -10.26 -2.75 1.05
C ARG A 172 -9.92 -1.83 -0.11
N PHE A 173 -9.93 -2.38 -1.32
CA PHE A 173 -9.83 -1.62 -2.56
C PHE A 173 -11.06 -1.90 -3.42
N ILE A 174 -11.89 -0.88 -3.70
CA ILE A 174 -13.15 -1.04 -4.42
C ILE A 174 -13.05 -0.35 -5.77
N VAL A 175 -13.27 -1.11 -6.83
CA VAL A 175 -13.48 -0.56 -8.18
C VAL A 175 -14.97 -0.37 -8.38
N LYS A 176 -15.44 0.88 -8.28
CA LYS A 176 -16.85 1.24 -8.46
C LYS A 176 -17.22 1.21 -9.94
N ARG A 177 -18.35 0.59 -10.29
CA ARG A 177 -18.88 0.64 -11.66
C ARG A 177 -19.04 2.08 -12.11
N ALA A 178 -18.72 2.35 -13.37
CA ALA A 178 -19.20 3.57 -14.01
C ALA A 178 -20.75 3.52 -14.03
N PRO A 179 -21.45 4.66 -13.89
CA PRO A 179 -22.87 4.71 -14.17
C PRO A 179 -23.11 4.11 -15.56
N MET A 180 -24.01 3.13 -15.65
CA MET A 180 -24.40 2.55 -16.94
C MET A 180 -25.10 3.67 -17.74
N PRO A 181 -24.72 3.96 -19.00
CA PRO A 181 -25.47 4.89 -19.81
C PRO A 181 -26.92 4.39 -19.94
N PRO A 182 -27.92 5.29 -20.00
CA PRO A 182 -29.31 4.88 -20.22
C PRO A 182 -29.39 4.05 -21.49
N ARG A 183 -30.12 2.93 -21.42
CA ARG A 183 -30.39 2.09 -22.58
C ARG A 183 -31.33 2.88 -23.52
N PRO A 184 -31.08 2.90 -24.85
CA PRO A 184 -32.00 3.52 -25.80
C PRO A 184 -33.36 2.84 -25.78
#